data_AF-F6ZJ58-F1
#
_entry.id   AF-F6ZJ58-F1
#
_cell.length_a   1.000
_cell.length_b   1.000
_cell.length_c   1.000
_cell.angle_alpha   90.00
_cell.angle_beta   90.00
_cell.angle_gamma   90.00
#
_symmetry.space_group_name_H-M   'P 1'
#
loop_
_entity.id
_entity.type
_entity.pdbx_description
1 polymer ?
#
loop_
_entity_poly.entity_id
_entity_poly.type
_entity_poly.pdbx_seq_one_letter_code
_entity_poly.pdbx_strand_id
1 'polypeptide(L)'
;MRVFLHTSGISWEKENMPNTHSLVDSVGHGRYRQKDMLRKVVVCAAYMEEIPSVLPIGRIEKRFGQEFKHLQEEVSQQMEALAQLTKGVQDALFHNIPAMLGDREALQELMDMLEQEPLGHLSGPGGTILNELRKDSSYPPVNPKYPILYLLEAIMVLSDIQHDLLAQSKEKRILLHQRELVRSILEPNLSYPWNIPFTLKPELLAPLQGEGLAITYGLLEECGLKMQLDSPRSTWDLEAKKPLSALYGILSMLQQLAEA
;
A
#
# COMPACT_ATOMS: atom_id res chain seq x y z
N MET A 1 42.34 33.09 -49.15
CA MET A 1 41.18 33.62 -49.89
C MET A 1 40.03 33.78 -48.91
N ARG A 2 39.81 35.05 -48.51
CA ARG A 2 38.65 35.74 -47.88
C ARG A 2 37.52 34.99 -47.15
N VAL A 3 37.40 35.39 -45.88
CA VAL A 3 36.22 35.62 -45.02
C VAL A 3 35.08 36.36 -45.74
N PHE A 4 33.81 36.11 -45.37
CA PHE A 4 32.83 37.15 -45.00
C PHE A 4 31.62 36.57 -44.22
N LEU A 5 31.38 37.17 -43.05
CA LEU A 5 30.14 37.17 -42.26
C LEU A 5 29.15 38.17 -42.88
N HIS A 6 27.85 37.96 -42.72
CA HIS A 6 26.92 39.10 -42.58
C HIS A 6 25.69 38.74 -41.73
N THR A 7 25.57 39.45 -40.62
CA THR A 7 24.36 39.68 -39.83
C THR A 7 23.57 40.84 -40.45
N SER A 8 22.24 40.77 -40.42
CA SER A 8 21.36 41.96 -40.52
C SER A 8 20.07 41.69 -39.73
N GLY A 9 19.84 42.45 -38.66
CA GLY A 9 18.55 42.53 -37.98
C GLY A 9 17.74 43.75 -38.46
N ILE A 10 16.43 43.71 -38.28
CA ILE A 10 15.55 44.90 -38.24
C ILE A 10 14.49 44.70 -37.14
N SER A 11 14.39 45.71 -36.30
CA SER A 11 13.47 45.97 -35.19
C SER A 11 12.12 46.52 -35.68
N TRP A 12 11.04 46.26 -34.95
CA TRP A 12 9.82 47.08 -34.98
C TRP A 12 9.36 47.42 -33.56
N GLU A 13 8.94 48.68 -33.43
CA GLU A 13 8.66 49.48 -32.24
C GLU A 13 7.42 49.08 -31.42
N LYS A 14 7.44 49.59 -30.18
CA LYS A 14 6.39 49.58 -29.15
C LYS A 14 5.26 50.56 -29.45
N GLU A 15 4.05 50.23 -28.96
CA GLU A 15 2.99 51.08 -28.35
C GLU A 15 1.64 50.33 -28.56
N ASN A 16 0.71 50.12 -27.62
CA ASN A 16 0.35 50.78 -26.37
C ASN A 16 -0.34 49.77 -25.41
N MET A 17 -0.09 49.91 -24.11
CA MET A 17 -0.88 49.29 -23.02
C MET A 17 -2.12 50.13 -22.69
N PRO A 18 -3.04 49.57 -21.86
CA PRO A 18 -3.26 50.21 -20.56
C PRO A 18 -3.08 49.28 -19.35
N ASN A 19 -2.43 49.86 -18.33
CA ASN A 19 -2.35 49.57 -16.89
C ASN A 19 -3.69 49.10 -16.25
N THR A 20 -3.84 48.41 -15.11
CA THR A 20 -3.01 48.19 -13.88
C THR A 20 -3.74 47.16 -12.98
N HIS A 21 -2.97 46.47 -12.12
CA HIS A 21 -3.35 45.85 -10.84
C HIS A 21 -4.18 44.54 -10.76
N SER A 22 -3.54 43.56 -10.08
CA SER A 22 -4.06 42.62 -9.06
C SER A 22 -4.12 41.11 -9.39
N LEU A 23 -3.80 40.32 -8.34
CA LEU A 23 -4.00 38.88 -8.12
C LEU A 23 -2.96 37.96 -8.77
N VAL A 24 -1.95 37.48 -8.04
CA VAL A 24 -2.00 36.31 -7.13
C VAL A 24 -2.72 35.15 -7.82
N ASP A 25 -1.96 34.20 -8.38
CA ASP A 25 -2.18 32.76 -8.22
C ASP A 25 -1.21 31.96 -9.12
N SER A 26 -0.17 31.41 -8.49
CA SER A 26 0.59 30.30 -9.06
C SER A 26 0.50 29.11 -8.11
N VAL A 27 -0.65 28.44 -8.10
CA VAL A 27 -0.85 27.13 -7.45
C VAL A 27 -1.67 26.25 -8.39
N GLY A 28 -1.02 25.76 -9.46
CA GLY A 28 -1.73 25.04 -10.51
C GLY A 28 -1.07 23.79 -11.08
N HIS A 29 0.10 23.35 -10.59
CA HIS A 29 0.83 22.23 -11.23
C HIS A 29 1.16 21.04 -10.31
N GLY A 30 0.80 21.09 -9.01
CA GLY A 30 0.98 19.97 -8.08
C GLY A 30 -0.24 19.05 -7.91
N ARG A 31 -1.46 19.56 -8.16
CA ARG A 31 -2.71 18.86 -7.81
C ARG A 31 -3.15 17.75 -8.78
N TYR A 32 -2.75 17.83 -10.05
CA TYR A 32 -3.19 16.85 -11.05
C TYR A 32 -2.44 15.51 -10.97
N ARG A 33 -1.17 15.48 -10.53
CA ARG A 33 -0.42 14.23 -10.35
C ARG A 33 -0.86 13.39 -9.14
N GLN A 34 -1.51 14.02 -8.16
CA GLN A 34 -1.78 13.39 -6.86
C GLN A 34 -3.17 12.75 -6.77
N LYS A 35 -4.16 13.31 -7.48
CA LYS A 35 -5.47 12.64 -7.64
C LYS A 35 -5.39 11.36 -8.49
N ASP A 36 -4.47 11.31 -9.46
CA ASP A 36 -4.17 10.07 -10.22
C ASP A 36 -3.38 9.04 -9.40
N MET A 37 -2.84 9.44 -8.25
CA MET A 37 -2.18 8.55 -7.28
C MET A 37 -3.20 7.86 -6.37
N LEU A 38 -4.31 8.55 -6.02
CA LEU A 38 -5.42 8.01 -5.23
C LEU A 38 -6.22 6.92 -5.97
N ARG A 39 -6.25 6.95 -7.31
CA ARG A 39 -6.77 5.81 -8.11
C ARG A 39 -5.82 4.63 -8.20
N LYS A 40 -4.58 4.73 -7.67
CA LYS A 40 -3.55 3.68 -7.73
C LYS A 40 -3.33 2.92 -6.41
N VAL A 41 -4.06 3.25 -5.35
CA VAL A 41 -3.75 2.78 -3.98
C VAL A 41 -4.20 1.33 -3.71
N VAL A 42 -4.94 0.71 -4.65
CA VAL A 42 -5.17 -0.75 -4.74
C VAL A 42 -4.95 -1.23 -6.20
N VAL A 43 -3.88 -0.79 -6.88
CA VAL A 43 -3.73 -0.99 -8.34
C VAL A 43 -2.79 -2.08 -8.83
N CYS A 44 -2.11 -2.84 -7.97
CA CYS A 44 -1.55 -4.12 -8.45
C CYS A 44 -2.58 -5.26 -8.54
N ALA A 45 -3.77 -5.14 -7.92
CA ALA A 45 -4.83 -6.14 -8.02
C ALA A 45 -6.01 -5.75 -8.93
N ALA A 46 -6.29 -4.45 -9.12
CA ALA A 46 -7.49 -3.99 -9.83
C ALA A 46 -7.30 -3.64 -11.33
N TYR A 47 -6.06 -3.63 -11.86
CA TYR A 47 -5.81 -3.37 -13.30
C TYR A 47 -5.60 -4.67 -14.11
N MET A 48 -6.47 -5.68 -13.92
CA MET A 48 -6.37 -6.96 -14.64
C MET A 48 -7.71 -7.47 -15.21
N GLU A 49 -8.57 -6.56 -15.69
CA GLU A 49 -9.69 -6.88 -16.59
C GLU A 49 -9.39 -6.56 -18.08
N GLU A 50 -8.14 -6.69 -18.52
CA GLU A 50 -7.86 -6.79 -19.97
C GLU A 50 -7.13 -8.10 -20.25
N ILE A 51 -7.88 -9.07 -20.78
CA ILE A 51 -7.35 -10.28 -21.41
C ILE A 51 -6.31 -9.84 -22.46
N PRO A 52 -5.02 -10.15 -22.32
CA PRO A 52 -4.09 -9.94 -23.42
C PRO A 52 -4.47 -10.93 -24.52
N SER A 53 -4.87 -10.37 -25.65
CA SER A 53 -5.06 -11.09 -26.90
C SER A 53 -3.90 -12.07 -27.12
N VAL A 54 -4.27 -13.31 -27.46
CA VAL A 54 -3.36 -14.41 -27.80
C VAL A 54 -2.35 -13.91 -28.84
N LEU A 55 -1.09 -13.75 -28.43
CA LEU A 55 0.03 -13.46 -29.32
C LEU A 55 1.00 -14.66 -29.33
N PRO A 56 1.69 -14.90 -30.46
CA PRO A 56 2.23 -16.21 -30.78
C PRO A 56 3.35 -16.65 -29.84
N ILE A 57 3.37 -17.97 -29.66
CA ILE A 57 4.26 -18.79 -28.84
C ILE A 57 5.72 -18.38 -29.11
N GLY A 58 6.34 -17.67 -28.16
CA GLY A 58 7.78 -17.33 -28.27
C GLY A 58 8.31 -16.19 -27.41
N ARG A 59 7.49 -15.51 -26.58
CA ARG A 59 7.98 -14.34 -25.80
C ARG A 59 7.36 -14.18 -24.40
N ILE A 60 7.05 -15.29 -23.71
CA ILE A 60 6.35 -15.26 -22.41
C ILE A 60 7.35 -15.22 -21.22
N GLU A 61 8.64 -15.46 -21.41
CA GLU A 61 9.61 -15.51 -20.29
C GLU A 61 9.82 -14.18 -19.53
N LYS A 62 9.49 -13.02 -20.10
CA LYS A 62 9.98 -11.72 -19.57
C LYS A 62 9.07 -11.00 -18.57
N ARG A 63 7.91 -11.57 -18.19
CA ARG A 63 6.96 -10.94 -17.24
C ARG A 63 6.81 -11.66 -15.90
N PHE A 64 7.27 -12.90 -15.78
CA PHE A 64 7.19 -13.66 -14.54
C PHE A 64 8.17 -13.11 -13.50
N GLY A 65 7.67 -12.70 -12.33
CA GLY A 65 8.46 -12.16 -11.22
C GLY A 65 8.57 -10.63 -11.15
N GLN A 66 8.06 -9.88 -12.14
CA GLN A 66 7.98 -8.40 -12.02
C GLN A 66 6.84 -7.95 -11.11
N GLU A 67 5.73 -8.69 -11.09
CA GLU A 67 4.55 -8.30 -10.31
C GLU A 67 4.84 -8.24 -8.81
N PHE A 68 5.56 -9.24 -8.28
CA PHE A 68 5.91 -9.22 -6.87
C PHE A 68 6.91 -8.12 -6.54
N LYS A 69 7.86 -7.83 -7.44
CA LYS A 69 8.79 -6.70 -7.26
C LYS A 69 8.06 -5.37 -7.20
N HIS A 70 7.08 -5.13 -8.07
CA HIS A 70 6.27 -3.91 -8.01
C HIS A 70 5.46 -3.82 -6.71
N LEU A 71 4.83 -4.91 -6.26
CA LEU A 71 4.14 -4.94 -4.96
C LEU A 71 5.11 -4.65 -3.81
N GLN A 72 6.29 -5.27 -3.82
CA GLN A 72 7.30 -5.06 -2.80
C GLN A 72 7.82 -3.62 -2.79
N GLU A 73 8.09 -3.03 -3.95
CA GLU A 73 8.49 -1.63 -4.10
C GLU A 73 7.40 -0.67 -3.59
N GLU A 74 6.14 -0.93 -3.95
CA GLU A 74 4.97 -0.16 -3.49
C GLU A 74 4.86 -0.17 -1.97
N VAL A 75 4.85 -1.37 -1.36
CA VAL A 75 4.78 -1.53 0.11
C VAL A 75 5.99 -0.88 0.79
N SER A 76 7.19 -1.00 0.20
CA SER A 76 8.40 -0.39 0.76
C SER A 76 8.31 1.14 0.77
N GLN A 77 7.79 1.75 -0.30
CA GLN A 77 7.57 3.21 -0.34
C GLN A 77 6.56 3.67 0.72
N GLN A 78 5.50 2.89 0.97
CA GLN A 78 4.53 3.21 2.02
C GLN A 78 5.14 3.05 3.41
N MET A 79 5.97 2.03 3.64
CA MET A 79 6.71 1.86 4.90
C MET A 79 7.69 3.01 5.13
N GLU A 80 8.43 3.44 4.10
CA GLU A 80 9.33 4.59 4.19
C GLU A 80 8.57 5.87 4.52
N ALA A 81 7.44 6.12 3.84
CA ALA A 81 6.59 7.28 4.12
C ALA A 81 6.01 7.24 5.54
N LEU A 82 5.60 6.06 6.01
CA LEU A 82 5.10 5.84 7.37
C LEU A 82 6.18 6.11 8.43
N ALA A 83 7.42 5.70 8.16
CA ALA A 83 8.57 5.90 9.06
C ALA A 83 9.00 7.38 9.16
N GLN A 84 8.65 8.22 8.18
CA GLN A 84 8.91 9.67 8.22
C GLN A 84 7.89 10.45 9.06
N LEU A 85 6.77 9.81 9.47
CA LEU A 85 5.81 10.43 10.37
C LEU A 85 6.43 10.60 11.76
N THR A 86 5.91 11.55 12.53
CA THR A 86 6.37 11.74 13.90
C THR A 86 6.14 10.49 14.75
N LYS A 87 7.00 10.28 15.75
CA LYS A 87 6.88 9.14 16.68
C LYS A 87 5.50 9.09 17.35
N GLY A 88 4.92 10.24 17.70
CA GLY A 88 3.57 10.33 18.26
C GLY A 88 2.49 9.77 17.32
N VAL A 89 2.58 10.05 16.01
CA VAL A 89 1.67 9.48 15.01
C VAL A 89 1.90 7.98 14.86
N GLN A 90 3.15 7.53 14.75
CA GLN A 90 3.46 6.10 14.63
C GLN A 90 2.95 5.29 15.83
N ASP A 91 3.16 5.80 17.06
CA ASP A 91 2.66 5.17 18.28
C ASP A 91 1.13 5.16 18.33
N ALA A 92 0.49 6.27 17.93
CA ALA A 92 -0.97 6.34 17.84
C ALA A 92 -1.51 5.28 16.87
N LEU A 93 -0.91 5.12 15.68
CA LEU A 93 -1.30 4.10 14.72
C LEU A 93 -1.12 2.68 15.28
N PHE A 94 0.04 2.41 15.88
CA PHE A 94 0.39 1.09 16.44
C PHE A 94 -0.57 0.63 17.55
N HIS A 95 -1.06 1.56 18.37
CA HIS A 95 -1.97 1.24 19.46
C HIS A 95 -3.45 1.24 19.05
N ASN A 96 -3.85 2.17 18.17
CA ASN A 96 -5.27 2.41 17.90
C ASN A 96 -5.80 1.62 16.70
N ILE A 97 -5.00 1.36 15.66
CA ILE A 97 -5.47 0.53 14.52
C ILE A 97 -5.88 -0.87 14.99
N PRO A 98 -5.06 -1.60 15.78
CA PRO A 98 -5.46 -2.93 16.25
C PRO A 98 -6.72 -2.93 17.11
N ALA A 99 -6.98 -1.85 17.85
CA ALA A 99 -8.19 -1.70 18.66
C ALA A 99 -9.47 -1.52 17.82
N MET A 100 -9.33 -1.11 16.56
CA MET A 100 -10.43 -0.93 15.62
C MET A 100 -10.57 -2.10 14.64
N LEU A 101 -9.69 -3.11 14.66
CA LEU A 101 -9.77 -4.24 13.73
C LEU A 101 -11.13 -4.98 13.84
N GLY A 102 -11.69 -5.10 15.05
CA GLY A 102 -13.03 -5.67 15.25
C GLY A 102 -14.20 -4.71 14.93
N ASP A 103 -13.93 -3.49 14.49
CA ASP A 103 -14.92 -2.45 14.24
C ASP A 103 -14.68 -1.81 12.85
N ARG A 104 -15.23 -2.47 11.83
CA ARG A 104 -15.13 -2.04 10.44
C ARG A 104 -15.74 -0.65 10.21
N GLU A 105 -16.79 -0.29 10.95
CA GLU A 105 -17.41 1.03 10.85
C GLU A 105 -16.44 2.11 11.35
N ALA A 106 -15.78 1.89 12.49
CA ALA A 106 -14.76 2.81 13.01
C ALA A 106 -13.55 2.95 12.05
N LEU A 107 -13.13 1.87 11.38
CA LEU A 107 -12.08 1.93 10.35
C LEU A 107 -12.51 2.78 9.15
N GLN A 108 -13.74 2.61 8.68
CA GLN A 108 -14.29 3.39 7.57
C GLN A 108 -14.46 4.87 7.95
N GLU A 109 -14.99 5.18 9.13
CA GLU A 109 -15.12 6.56 9.62
C GLU A 109 -13.75 7.25 9.70
N LEU A 110 -12.70 6.54 10.13
CA LEU A 110 -11.35 7.09 10.13
C LEU A 110 -10.87 7.42 8.71
N MET A 111 -11.10 6.54 7.73
CA MET A 111 -10.77 6.81 6.33
C MET A 111 -11.48 8.07 5.83
N ASP A 112 -12.80 8.16 6.04
CA ASP A 112 -13.61 9.29 5.60
C ASP A 112 -13.14 10.62 6.21
N MET A 113 -12.67 10.59 7.47
CA MET A 113 -12.19 11.78 8.18
C MET A 113 -10.76 12.18 7.78
N LEU A 114 -9.93 11.22 7.37
CA LEU A 114 -8.61 11.49 6.81
C LEU A 114 -8.71 12.22 5.46
N GLU A 115 -9.71 11.89 4.64
CA GLU A 115 -9.94 12.52 3.33
C GLU A 115 -10.43 13.99 3.42
N GLN A 116 -10.95 14.41 4.57
CA GLN A 116 -11.43 15.78 4.78
C GLN A 116 -10.30 16.81 4.88
N GLU A 117 -10.59 18.03 4.44
CA GLU A 117 -9.73 19.21 4.59
C GLU A 117 -10.52 20.39 5.18
N PRO A 118 -10.21 20.83 6.43
CA PRO A 118 -9.21 20.28 7.35
C PRO A 118 -9.61 18.90 7.91
N LEU A 119 -8.67 18.18 8.53
CA LEU A 119 -8.92 16.87 9.15
C LEU A 119 -10.17 16.88 10.05
N GLY A 120 -11.12 15.98 9.77
CA GLY A 120 -12.38 15.83 10.50
C GLY A 120 -12.17 15.35 11.94
N HIS A 121 -13.17 15.49 12.81
CA HIS A 121 -13.07 15.12 14.22
C HIS A 121 -13.73 13.76 14.50
N LEU A 122 -13.05 12.92 15.28
CA LEU A 122 -13.60 11.66 15.80
C LEU A 122 -13.33 11.56 17.29
N SER A 123 -14.13 10.74 17.96
CA SER A 123 -13.86 10.27 19.32
C SER A 123 -13.12 8.92 19.29
N GLY A 124 -12.63 8.46 20.45
CA GLY A 124 -12.04 7.12 20.57
C GLY A 124 -10.69 6.92 19.85
N PRO A 125 -10.39 5.69 19.41
CA PRO A 125 -9.10 5.34 18.81
C PRO A 125 -8.78 6.13 17.52
N GLY A 126 -9.76 6.26 16.61
CA GLY A 126 -9.61 7.07 15.39
C GLY A 126 -9.37 8.55 15.68
N GLY A 127 -10.05 9.11 16.69
CA GLY A 127 -9.82 10.47 17.16
C GLY A 127 -8.39 10.71 17.66
N THR A 128 -7.82 9.71 18.35
CA THR A 128 -6.43 9.77 18.84
C THR A 128 -5.43 9.88 17.70
N ILE A 129 -5.59 9.07 16.65
CA ILE A 129 -4.76 9.12 15.43
C ILE A 129 -4.87 10.50 14.77
N LEU A 130 -6.09 11.01 14.56
CA LEU A 130 -6.33 12.31 13.92
C LEU A 130 -5.74 13.46 14.73
N ASN A 131 -5.79 13.39 16.07
CA ASN A 131 -5.21 14.40 16.94
C ASN A 131 -3.67 14.44 16.85
N GLU A 132 -3.00 13.29 16.81
CA GLU A 132 -1.55 13.26 16.63
C GLU A 132 -1.16 13.73 15.22
N LEU A 133 -1.92 13.35 14.19
CA LEU A 133 -1.68 13.84 12.82
C LEU A 133 -1.80 15.37 12.70
N ARG A 134 -2.70 16.01 13.44
CA ARG A 134 -2.80 17.48 13.46
C ARG A 134 -1.59 18.16 14.09
N LYS A 135 -0.97 17.49 15.07
CA LYS A 135 0.25 17.98 15.74
C LYS A 135 1.49 17.72 14.89
N ASP A 136 1.38 16.80 13.93
CA ASP A 136 2.49 16.46 13.06
C ASP A 136 2.86 17.64 12.17
N SER A 137 3.92 18.34 12.58
CA SER A 137 4.52 19.45 11.84
C SER A 137 5.64 18.98 10.91
N SER A 138 5.84 17.66 10.74
CA SER A 138 6.77 17.16 9.75
C SER A 138 6.30 17.63 8.37
N TYR A 139 7.26 17.91 7.49
CA TYR A 139 7.01 18.20 6.08
C TYR A 139 7.44 16.99 5.26
N PRO A 140 6.78 15.83 5.41
CA PRO A 140 7.15 14.66 4.66
C PRO A 140 6.98 14.97 3.15
N PRO A 141 7.83 14.41 2.28
CA PRO A 141 7.71 14.59 0.83
C PRO A 141 6.36 14.14 0.28
N VAL A 142 5.66 13.28 1.02
CA VAL A 142 4.36 12.67 0.72
C VAL A 142 3.37 13.11 1.78
N ASN A 143 2.10 13.39 1.41
CA ASN A 143 1.07 13.75 2.39
C ASN A 143 1.00 12.68 3.49
N PRO A 144 1.09 13.05 4.78
CA PRO A 144 1.16 12.09 5.89
C PRO A 144 -0.07 11.17 5.99
N LYS A 145 -1.19 11.58 5.40
CA LYS A 145 -2.44 10.79 5.34
C LYS A 145 -2.33 9.58 4.42
N TYR A 146 -1.51 9.63 3.36
CA TYR A 146 -1.49 8.58 2.32
C TYR A 146 -1.02 7.21 2.80
N PRO A 147 0.10 7.06 3.54
CA PRO A 147 0.48 5.74 4.04
C PRO A 147 -0.57 5.17 5.01
N ILE A 148 -1.32 6.03 5.72
CA ILE A 148 -2.38 5.60 6.63
C ILE A 148 -3.60 5.12 5.85
N LEU A 149 -4.04 5.89 4.85
CA LEU A 149 -5.13 5.48 3.96
C LEU A 149 -4.80 4.17 3.23
N TYR A 150 -3.56 4.01 2.75
CA TYR A 150 -3.10 2.77 2.14
C TYR A 150 -3.26 1.56 3.08
N LEU A 151 -2.83 1.70 4.34
CA LEU A 151 -2.98 0.64 5.33
C LEU A 151 -4.46 0.32 5.61
N LEU A 152 -5.30 1.34 5.77
CA LEU A 152 -6.73 1.16 6.03
C LEU A 152 -7.45 0.51 4.84
N GLU A 153 -7.18 0.95 3.62
CA GLU A 153 -7.72 0.33 2.39
C GLU A 153 -7.32 -1.14 2.29
N ALA A 154 -6.06 -1.47 2.59
CA ALA A 154 -5.61 -2.86 2.63
C ALA A 154 -6.36 -3.67 3.69
N ILE A 155 -6.53 -3.13 4.91
CA ILE A 155 -7.32 -3.79 5.96
C ILE A 155 -8.76 -4.03 5.48
N MET A 156 -9.38 -3.05 4.81
CA MET A 156 -10.75 -3.17 4.32
C MET A 156 -10.95 -4.27 3.27
N VAL A 157 -9.89 -4.70 2.58
CA VAL A 157 -9.92 -5.85 1.66
C VAL A 157 -10.08 -7.19 2.39
N LEU A 158 -9.62 -7.29 3.64
CA LEU A 158 -9.66 -8.52 4.42
C LEU A 158 -11.05 -8.76 5.03
N SER A 159 -11.36 -10.02 5.36
CA SER A 159 -12.60 -10.41 6.06
C SER A 159 -12.56 -10.01 7.54
N ASP A 160 -13.72 -9.94 8.19
CA ASP A 160 -13.81 -9.64 9.63
C ASP A 160 -13.08 -10.73 10.47
N ILE A 161 -13.12 -11.99 10.01
CA ILE A 161 -12.35 -13.09 10.61
C ILE A 161 -10.85 -12.80 10.53
N GLN A 162 -10.35 -12.32 9.39
CA GLN A 162 -8.95 -11.95 9.24
C GLN A 162 -8.55 -10.77 10.12
N HIS A 163 -9.47 -9.84 10.38
CA HIS A 163 -9.21 -8.73 11.30
C HIS A 163 -8.95 -9.22 12.73
N ASP A 164 -9.78 -10.14 13.23
CA ASP A 164 -9.59 -10.77 14.54
C ASP A 164 -8.27 -11.56 14.61
N LEU A 165 -7.94 -12.30 13.54
CA LEU A 165 -6.69 -13.05 13.46
C LEU A 165 -5.46 -12.14 13.38
N LEU A 166 -5.56 -10.97 12.74
CA LEU A 166 -4.49 -9.96 12.73
C LEU A 166 -4.25 -9.37 14.12
N ALA A 167 -5.32 -9.09 14.89
CA ALA A 167 -5.20 -8.65 16.27
C ALA A 167 -4.47 -9.69 17.13
N GLN A 168 -4.85 -10.97 17.02
CA GLN A 168 -4.17 -12.08 17.70
C GLN A 168 -2.71 -12.24 17.26
N SER A 169 -2.43 -12.07 15.97
CA SER A 169 -1.07 -12.14 15.41
C SER A 169 -0.14 -11.08 16.01
N LYS A 170 -0.65 -9.87 16.23
CA LYS A 170 0.07 -8.80 16.93
C LYS A 170 0.33 -9.16 18.39
N GLU A 171 -0.67 -9.66 19.11
CA GLU A 171 -0.52 -10.06 20.52
C GLU A 171 0.52 -11.17 20.71
N LYS A 172 0.54 -12.15 19.79
CA LYS A 172 1.51 -13.25 19.77
C LYS A 172 2.89 -12.83 19.25
N ARG A 173 3.04 -11.59 18.74
CA ARG A 173 4.30 -11.06 18.17
C ARG A 173 4.84 -11.91 17.01
N ILE A 174 3.94 -12.38 16.14
CA ILE A 174 4.28 -13.26 15.00
C ILE A 174 4.19 -12.58 13.63
N LEU A 175 3.88 -11.28 13.58
CA LEU A 175 3.70 -10.50 12.35
C LEU A 175 4.89 -10.64 11.38
N LEU A 176 6.12 -10.52 11.87
CA LEU A 176 7.33 -10.71 11.06
C LEU A 176 7.35 -12.08 10.38
N HIS A 177 7.16 -13.15 11.15
CA HIS A 177 7.21 -14.52 10.61
C HIS A 177 6.09 -14.78 9.59
N GLN A 178 4.90 -14.25 9.84
CA GLN A 178 3.79 -14.30 8.88
C GLN A 178 4.09 -13.53 7.60
N ARG A 179 4.68 -12.32 7.70
CA ARG A 179 5.09 -11.53 6.53
C ARG A 179 6.07 -12.31 5.66
N GLU A 180 7.08 -12.93 6.26
CA GLU A 180 8.08 -13.71 5.53
C GLU A 180 7.46 -14.96 4.87
N LEU A 181 6.50 -15.61 5.55
CA LEU A 181 5.75 -16.73 4.98
C LEU A 181 4.91 -16.28 3.77
N VAL A 182 4.11 -15.22 3.93
CA VAL A 182 3.28 -14.66 2.86
C VAL A 182 4.14 -14.23 1.67
N ARG A 183 5.28 -13.57 1.92
CA ARG A 183 6.26 -13.25 0.88
C ARG A 183 6.69 -14.47 0.09
N SER A 184 7.02 -15.56 0.79
CA SER A 184 7.47 -16.81 0.15
C SER A 184 6.41 -17.48 -0.71
N ILE A 185 5.13 -17.17 -0.48
CA ILE A 185 4.01 -17.60 -1.31
C ILE A 185 3.85 -16.65 -2.50
N LEU A 186 3.83 -15.33 -2.28
CA LEU A 186 3.59 -14.35 -3.34
C LEU A 186 4.72 -14.31 -4.37
N GLU A 187 5.98 -14.28 -3.93
CA GLU A 187 7.14 -14.10 -4.81
C GLU A 187 7.18 -15.06 -6.01
N PRO A 188 7.05 -16.39 -5.82
CA PRO A 188 7.01 -17.31 -6.95
C PRO A 188 5.65 -17.36 -7.65
N ASN A 189 4.52 -17.13 -6.97
CA ASN A 189 3.21 -17.46 -7.50
C ASN A 189 2.45 -16.28 -8.13
N LEU A 190 2.73 -15.03 -7.75
CA LEU A 190 1.88 -13.88 -8.05
C LEU A 190 1.68 -13.63 -9.55
N SER A 191 2.70 -13.89 -10.36
CA SER A 191 2.68 -13.70 -11.82
C SER A 191 2.00 -14.82 -12.60
N TYR A 192 1.57 -15.91 -11.94
CA TYR A 192 0.90 -17.01 -12.63
C TYR A 192 -0.59 -16.71 -12.82
N PRO A 193 -1.12 -16.79 -14.05
CA PRO A 193 -2.53 -16.55 -14.34
C PRO A 193 -3.37 -17.84 -14.26
N TRP A 194 -2.89 -18.88 -13.58
CA TRP A 194 -3.63 -20.12 -13.32
C TRP A 194 -3.22 -20.71 -11.96
N ASN A 195 -4.01 -21.67 -11.48
CA ASN A 195 -3.76 -22.31 -10.21
C ASN A 195 -2.54 -23.24 -10.28
N ILE A 196 -1.62 -23.12 -9.33
CA ILE A 196 -0.39 -23.92 -9.27
C ILE A 196 -0.14 -24.48 -7.87
N PRO A 197 0.29 -25.74 -7.74
CA PRO A 197 0.66 -26.27 -6.44
C PRO A 197 1.94 -25.59 -5.94
N PHE A 198 1.99 -25.30 -4.64
CA PHE A 198 3.21 -24.86 -3.96
C PHE A 198 3.39 -25.61 -2.64
N THR A 199 4.57 -25.49 -2.05
CA THR A 199 4.88 -26.09 -0.76
C THR A 199 5.49 -25.02 0.13
N LEU A 200 4.93 -24.88 1.33
CA LEU A 200 5.44 -23.98 2.36
C LEU A 200 6.78 -24.48 2.87
N LYS A 201 7.70 -23.54 3.05
CA LYS A 201 9.05 -23.82 3.55
C LYS A 201 8.98 -24.17 5.04
N PRO A 202 9.43 -25.36 5.47
CA PRO A 202 9.39 -25.75 6.89
C PRO A 202 10.09 -24.74 7.81
N GLU A 203 11.15 -24.10 7.32
CA GLU A 203 11.94 -23.12 8.08
C GLU A 203 11.12 -21.87 8.44
N LEU A 204 10.15 -21.50 7.58
CA LEU A 204 9.23 -20.38 7.83
C LEU A 204 8.04 -20.77 8.71
N LEU A 205 7.73 -22.08 8.80
CA LEU A 205 6.68 -22.61 9.68
C LEU A 205 7.19 -22.87 11.11
N ALA A 206 8.46 -23.22 11.27
CA ALA A 206 9.09 -23.49 12.56
C ALA A 206 8.89 -22.42 13.65
N PRO A 207 8.92 -21.10 13.37
CA PRO A 207 8.65 -20.08 14.39
C PRO A 207 7.16 -19.88 14.69
N LEU A 208 6.26 -20.40 13.86
CA LEU A 208 4.82 -20.19 13.96
C LEU A 208 4.10 -21.34 14.67
N GLN A 209 4.76 -22.27 15.35
CA GLN A 209 4.12 -23.50 15.85
C GLN A 209 2.98 -23.27 16.86
N GLY A 210 2.13 -24.30 17.02
CA GLY A 210 0.99 -24.28 17.95
C GLY A 210 -0.11 -23.30 17.51
N GLU A 211 -0.57 -22.46 18.43
CA GLU A 211 -1.61 -21.46 18.13
C GLU A 211 -1.21 -20.47 17.04
N GLY A 212 0.08 -20.11 16.94
CA GLY A 212 0.57 -19.22 15.88
C GLY A 212 0.32 -19.78 14.47
N LEU A 213 0.30 -21.11 14.33
CA LEU A 213 0.20 -21.79 13.05
C LEU A 213 -1.28 -21.81 12.66
N ALA A 214 -2.14 -22.10 13.63
CA ALA A 214 -3.58 -22.03 13.46
C ALA A 214 -4.02 -20.62 13.05
N ILE A 215 -3.50 -19.57 13.72
CA ILE A 215 -3.81 -18.17 13.37
C ILE A 215 -3.32 -17.87 11.94
N THR A 216 -2.09 -18.26 11.62
CA THR A 216 -1.51 -17.99 10.31
C THR A 216 -2.25 -18.73 9.19
N TYR A 217 -2.63 -19.99 9.42
CA TYR A 217 -3.38 -20.76 8.44
C TYR A 217 -4.78 -20.20 8.26
N GLY A 218 -5.46 -19.77 9.33
CA GLY A 218 -6.74 -19.05 9.22
C GLY A 218 -6.63 -17.80 8.37
N LEU A 219 -5.57 -16.99 8.53
CA LEU A 219 -5.35 -15.81 7.67
C LEU A 219 -5.22 -16.20 6.19
N LEU A 220 -4.47 -17.26 5.89
CA LEU A 220 -4.24 -17.75 4.53
C LEU A 220 -5.49 -18.40 3.92
N GLU A 221 -6.28 -19.12 4.73
CA GLU A 221 -7.55 -19.73 4.33
C GLU A 221 -8.58 -18.70 3.93
N GLU A 222 -8.69 -17.63 4.71
CA GLU A 222 -9.57 -16.51 4.40
C GLU A 222 -9.07 -15.68 3.20
N CYS A 223 -7.77 -15.78 2.84
CA CYS A 223 -7.29 -15.32 1.54
C CYS A 223 -7.70 -16.26 0.39
N GLY A 224 -8.35 -17.40 0.63
CA GLY A 224 -8.75 -18.35 -0.41
C GLY A 224 -7.75 -19.48 -0.68
N LEU A 225 -6.68 -19.60 0.11
CA LEU A 225 -5.76 -20.73 0.01
C LEU A 225 -6.30 -21.95 0.77
N LYS A 226 -6.04 -23.14 0.26
CA LYS A 226 -6.42 -24.38 0.97
C LYS A 226 -5.31 -24.77 1.92
N MET A 227 -5.52 -24.63 3.23
CA MET A 227 -4.53 -25.00 4.24
C MET A 227 -4.88 -26.31 4.91
N GLN A 228 -3.86 -27.04 5.35
CA GLN A 228 -4.00 -28.31 6.07
C GLN A 228 -2.91 -28.37 7.13
N LEU A 229 -3.27 -28.53 8.40
CA LEU A 229 -2.31 -28.51 9.51
C LEU A 229 -1.26 -29.62 9.43
N ASP A 230 -1.60 -30.74 8.80
CA ASP A 230 -0.74 -31.92 8.61
C ASP A 230 0.05 -31.92 7.29
N SER A 231 -0.15 -30.92 6.44
CA SER A 231 0.49 -30.85 5.12
C SER A 231 1.01 -29.44 4.80
N PRO A 232 2.29 -29.28 4.43
CA PRO A 232 2.83 -28.00 3.98
C PRO A 232 2.41 -27.67 2.53
N ARG A 233 1.64 -28.54 1.86
CA ARG A 233 1.25 -28.35 0.46
C ARG A 233 -0.06 -27.59 0.36
N SER A 234 -0.11 -26.66 -0.57
CA SER A 234 -1.31 -25.93 -0.91
C SER A 234 -1.31 -25.63 -2.42
N THR A 235 -2.38 -25.00 -2.88
CA THR A 235 -2.56 -24.61 -4.27
C THR A 235 -2.78 -23.11 -4.30
N TRP A 236 -1.97 -22.42 -5.10
CA TRP A 236 -2.18 -21.03 -5.47
C TRP A 236 -3.52 -20.91 -6.19
N ASP A 237 -4.36 -20.00 -5.70
CA ASP A 237 -5.64 -19.69 -6.30
C ASP A 237 -5.64 -18.22 -6.77
N LEU A 238 -6.24 -17.94 -7.92
CA LEU A 238 -6.30 -16.59 -8.46
C LEU A 238 -7.10 -15.63 -7.59
N GLU A 239 -8.13 -16.12 -6.89
CA GLU A 239 -8.90 -15.32 -5.94
C GLU A 239 -8.06 -14.90 -4.73
N ALA A 240 -6.99 -15.65 -4.43
CA ALA A 240 -6.08 -15.32 -3.34
C ALA A 240 -5.13 -14.16 -3.66
N LYS A 241 -5.00 -13.78 -4.93
CA LYS A 241 -4.06 -12.75 -5.37
C LYS A 241 -4.26 -11.42 -4.65
N LYS A 242 -5.49 -10.91 -4.65
CA LYS A 242 -5.85 -9.63 -4.02
C LYS A 242 -5.73 -9.66 -2.49
N PRO A 243 -6.42 -10.55 -1.76
CA PRO A 243 -6.36 -10.56 -0.29
C PRO A 243 -4.97 -10.91 0.24
N LEU A 244 -4.21 -11.80 -0.43
CA LEU A 244 -2.85 -12.14 0.02
C LEU A 244 -1.85 -10.99 -0.20
N SER A 245 -2.02 -10.20 -1.28
CA SER A 245 -1.23 -8.99 -1.50
C SER A 245 -1.55 -7.91 -0.45
N ALA A 246 -2.83 -7.72 -0.12
CA ALA A 246 -3.25 -6.83 0.96
C ALA A 246 -2.68 -7.28 2.32
N LEU A 247 -2.77 -8.58 2.63
CA LEU A 247 -2.20 -9.17 3.84
C LEU A 247 -0.69 -8.92 3.94
N TYR A 248 0.06 -9.09 2.84
CA TYR A 248 1.49 -8.76 2.81
C TYR A 248 1.77 -7.30 3.15
N GLY A 249 1.00 -6.37 2.58
CA GLY A 249 1.13 -4.93 2.87
C GLY A 249 0.85 -4.63 4.34
N ILE A 250 -0.27 -5.13 4.88
CA ILE A 250 -0.67 -4.93 6.27
C ILE A 250 0.39 -5.46 7.24
N LEU A 251 0.83 -6.72 7.06
CA LEU A 251 1.84 -7.33 7.92
C LEU A 251 3.16 -6.53 7.88
N SER A 252 3.55 -6.04 6.70
CA SER A 252 4.76 -5.23 6.54
C SER A 252 4.68 -3.89 7.26
N MET A 253 3.55 -3.18 7.14
CA MET A 253 3.36 -1.88 7.77
C MET A 253 3.14 -1.99 9.29
N LEU A 254 2.38 -2.98 9.75
CA LEU A 254 2.21 -3.24 11.18
C LEU A 254 3.53 -3.66 11.84
N GLN A 255 4.36 -4.44 11.14
CA GLN A 255 5.71 -4.78 11.63
C GLN A 255 6.60 -3.54 11.71
N GLN A 256 6.57 -2.65 10.71
CA GLN A 256 7.30 -1.38 10.74
C GLN A 256 6.90 -0.52 11.96
N LEU A 257 5.60 -0.43 12.24
CA LEU A 257 5.09 0.30 13.41
C LEU A 257 5.50 -0.34 14.74
N ALA A 258 5.69 -1.67 14.77
CA ALA A 258 6.15 -2.38 15.96
C ALA A 258 7.64 -2.17 16.26
N GLU A 259 8.44 -1.85 15.24
CA GLU A 259 9.90 -1.60 15.33
C GLU A 259 10.26 -0.12 15.46
N ALA A 260 9.29 0.77 15.21
CA ALA A 260 9.44 2.22 15.25
C ALA A 260 9.73 2.79 16.63
#